data_AF-A0A4R5HFX9-F1
#
_entry.id   AF-A0A4R5HFX9-F1
#
_cell.length_a   1.000
_cell.length_b   1.000
_cell.length_c   1.000
_cell.angle_alpha   90.00
_cell.angle_beta   90.00
_cell.angle_gamma   90.00
#
_symmetry.space_group_name_H-M   'P 1'
#
loop_
_entity.id
_entity.type
_entity.pdbx_description
1 polymer ?
#
loop_
_entity_poly.entity_id
_entity_poly.type
_entity_poly.pdbx_seq_one_letter_code
_entity_poly.pdbx_strand_id
1 'polypeptide(L)'
;MMCFEKYFEGDGTTFSAKYEAENWLRDNGYSYGSSCVNGPQGVIKGEAYISKWYNLSVEEREEMDGALYADREGPARLVLNHVPTNQGETE
;
A
#
# COMPACT_ATOMS: atom_id res chain seq x y z
N MET A 1 -11.18 14.40 5.78
CA MET A 1 -10.35 13.27 5.33
C MET A 1 -8.91 13.76 5.29
N MET A 2 -7.99 13.17 6.04
CA MET A 2 -6.57 13.51 5.92
C MET A 2 -5.91 12.43 5.08
N CYS A 3 -5.60 12.75 3.82
CA CYS A 3 -4.82 11.85 2.98
C CYS A 3 -3.34 11.93 3.37
N PHE A 4 -2.71 10.77 3.54
CA PHE A 4 -1.27 10.66 3.67
C PHE A 4 -0.71 10.08 2.37
N GLU A 5 0.34 10.70 1.84
CA GLU A 5 1.00 10.25 0.62
C GLU A 5 2.49 10.07 0.88
N LYS A 6 3.05 8.98 0.36
CA LYS A 6 4.48 8.68 0.44
C LYS A 6 4.97 8.08 -0.86
N TYR A 7 6.11 8.57 -1.33
CA TYR A 7 6.78 8.08 -2.53
C TYR A 7 8.02 7.28 -2.14
N PHE A 8 8.28 6.23 -2.91
CA PHE A 8 9.44 5.36 -2.81
C PHE A 8 10.08 5.32 -4.20
N GLU A 9 11.32 5.77 -4.29
CA GLU A 9 12.04 5.81 -5.57
C GLU A 9 12.63 4.45 -5.95
N GLY A 10 12.96 3.62 -4.94
CA GLY A 10 13.72 2.40 -5.16
C GLY A 10 15.18 2.68 -5.51
N ASP A 11 15.91 1.62 -5.88
CA ASP A 11 17.30 1.67 -6.30
C ASP A 11 17.47 1.59 -7.84
N GLY A 12 16.36 1.64 -8.58
CA GLY A 12 16.30 1.49 -10.03
C GLY A 12 16.31 0.04 -10.51
N THR A 13 16.37 -0.96 -9.62
CA THR A 13 16.18 -2.36 -9.99
C THR A 13 14.69 -2.71 -10.06
N THR A 14 14.39 -3.80 -10.78
CA THR A 14 13.02 -4.28 -10.98
C THR A 14 12.30 -4.51 -9.63
N PHE A 15 11.16 -3.84 -9.46
CA PHE A 15 10.26 -3.83 -8.31
C PHE A 15 10.86 -3.29 -6.99
N SER A 16 12.04 -2.67 -7.01
CA SER A 16 12.69 -2.14 -5.79
C SER A 16 11.80 -1.18 -5.01
N ALA A 17 11.28 -0.15 -5.68
CA ALA A 17 10.36 0.83 -5.08
C ALA A 17 9.11 0.18 -4.49
N LYS A 18 8.57 -0.83 -5.17
CA LYS A 18 7.41 -1.60 -4.71
C LYS A 18 7.74 -2.37 -3.43
N TYR A 19 8.87 -3.06 -3.39
CA TYR A 19 9.29 -3.82 -2.21
C TYR A 19 9.60 -2.92 -1.02
N GLU A 20 10.18 -1.73 -1.24
CA GLU A 20 10.35 -0.73 -0.18
C GLU A 20 9.01 -0.28 0.39
N ALA A 21 8.01 -0.01 -0.48
CA ALA A 21 6.68 0.39 -0.04
C ALA A 21 5.96 -0.73 0.73
N GLU A 22 6.07 -1.98 0.27
CA GLU A 22 5.49 -3.15 0.94
C GLU A 22 6.12 -3.42 2.31
N ASN A 23 7.46 -3.29 2.41
CA ASN A 23 8.15 -3.37 3.69
C ASN A 23 7.67 -2.27 4.65
N TRP A 24 7.59 -1.02 4.16
CA TRP A 24 7.08 0.08 4.98
C TRP A 24 5.65 -0.18 5.47
N LEU A 25 4.76 -0.68 4.60
CA LEU A 25 3.39 -1.04 4.99
C LEU A 25 3.37 -2.10 6.09
N ARG A 26 4.13 -3.19 5.92
CA ARG A 26 4.24 -4.25 6.93
C ARG A 26 4.76 -3.71 8.26
N ASP A 27 5.83 -2.93 8.22
CA ASP A 27 6.48 -2.37 9.42
C ASP A 27 5.57 -1.37 10.15
N ASN A 28 4.62 -0.77 9.42
CA ASN A 28 3.59 0.11 9.96
C ASN A 28 2.27 -0.64 10.29
N GLY A 29 2.24 -1.98 10.23
CA GLY A 29 1.08 -2.79 10.61
C GLY A 29 -0.06 -2.74 9.60
N TYR A 30 0.23 -2.61 8.31
CA TYR A 30 -0.74 -2.71 7.23
C TYR A 30 -0.58 -4.03 6.47
N SER A 31 -1.71 -4.62 6.09
CA SER A 31 -1.79 -5.65 5.07
C SER A 31 -1.96 -5.02 3.69
N TYR A 32 -1.39 -5.66 2.68
CA TYR A 32 -1.47 -5.22 1.30
C TYR A 32 -1.82 -6.39 0.38
N GLY A 33 -2.58 -6.10 -0.68
CA GLY A 33 -3.01 -7.07 -1.67
C GLY A 33 -1.90 -7.44 -2.65
N SER A 34 -2.20 -8.40 -3.53
CA SER A 34 -1.30 -8.81 -4.60
C SER A 34 -1.14 -7.74 -5.69
N SER A 35 0.07 -7.63 -6.25
CA SER A 35 0.38 -6.77 -7.40
C SER A 35 -0.55 -7.00 -8.59
N CYS A 36 -0.94 -5.90 -9.22
CA CYS A 36 -1.79 -5.84 -10.39
C CYS A 36 -1.11 -4.96 -11.46
N VAL A 37 -1.02 -5.44 -12.70
CA VAL A 37 -0.36 -4.68 -13.80
C VAL A 37 -1.15 -3.42 -14.16
N ASN A 38 -2.49 -3.48 -14.07
CA ASN A 38 -3.38 -2.40 -14.49
C ASN A 38 -4.10 -1.73 -13.29
N GLY A 39 -3.53 -1.78 -12.10
CA GLY A 39 -4.17 -1.18 -10.93
C GLY A 39 -3.29 -1.18 -9.68
N PRO A 40 -3.68 -0.44 -8.65
CA PRO A 40 -2.95 -0.43 -7.39
C PRO A 40 -3.08 -1.76 -6.64
N GLN A 41 -2.30 -1.92 -5.58
CA GLN A 41 -2.52 -2.90 -4.54
C GLN A 41 -3.41 -2.27 -3.47
N GLY A 42 -4.47 -2.95 -3.05
CA GLY A 42 -5.31 -2.50 -1.92
C GLY A 42 -4.52 -2.58 -0.60
N VAL A 43 -4.78 -1.66 0.31
CA VAL A 43 -4.11 -1.57 1.61
C VAL A 43 -5.16 -1.47 2.72
N ILE A 44 -5.01 -2.27 3.78
CA ILE A 44 -5.86 -2.26 4.99
C ILE A 44 -4.95 -2.24 6.22
N LYS A 45 -5.32 -1.49 7.25
CA LYS A 45 -4.64 -1.50 8.55
C LYS A 45 -4.98 -2.79 9.31
N GLY A 46 -3.96 -3.45 9.86
CA GLY A 46 -4.09 -4.71 10.57
C GLY A 46 -3.95 -5.93 9.64
N GLU A 47 -4.32 -7.11 10.14
CA GLU A 47 -4.24 -8.36 9.39
C GLU A 47 -5.49 -8.55 8.52
N ALA A 48 -5.30 -8.55 7.20
CA ALA A 48 -6.37 -8.79 6.24
C ALA A 48 -5.84 -9.51 4.99
N TYR A 49 -6.63 -10.43 4.44
CA TYR A 49 -6.36 -11.00 3.14
C TYR A 49 -7.05 -10.15 2.06
N ILE A 50 -6.27 -9.54 1.18
CA ILE A 50 -6.78 -8.64 0.13
C ILE A 50 -6.58 -9.31 -1.23
N SER A 51 -7.69 -9.58 -1.92
CA SER A 51 -7.68 -10.07 -3.30
C SER A 51 -7.04 -9.07 -4.27
N LYS A 52 -6.63 -9.53 -5.46
CA LYS A 52 -6.13 -8.62 -6.51
C LYS A 52 -7.17 -7.55 -6.81
N TRP A 53 -6.73 -6.31 -7.03
CA TRP A 53 -7.59 -5.14 -7.21
C TRP A 53 -8.71 -5.32 -8.24
N TYR A 54 -8.42 -5.99 -9.38
CA TYR A 54 -9.43 -6.23 -10.42
C TYR A 54 -10.53 -7.23 -10.02
N ASN A 55 -10.29 -8.04 -8.97
CA ASN A 55 -11.29 -8.94 -8.40
C ASN A 55 -12.13 -8.29 -7.29
N LEU A 56 -11.70 -7.14 -6.76
CA LEU A 56 -12.45 -6.41 -5.74
C LEU A 56 -13.65 -5.70 -6.38
N SER A 57 -14.80 -5.78 -5.72
CA SER A 57 -15.99 -5.00 -6.02
C SER A 57 -15.73 -3.51 -5.76
N VAL A 58 -16.67 -2.64 -6.16
CA VAL A 58 -16.59 -1.22 -5.83
C VAL A 58 -16.65 -1.00 -4.32
N GLU A 59 -17.55 -1.71 -3.64
CA GLU A 59 -17.74 -1.63 -2.19
C GLU A 59 -16.48 -2.07 -1.45
N GLU A 60 -15.87 -3.20 -1.84
CA GLU A 60 -14.63 -3.68 -1.22
C GLU A 60 -13.46 -2.69 -1.41
N ARG A 61 -13.44 -1.94 -2.52
CA ARG A 61 -12.41 -0.92 -2.74
C ARG A 61 -12.62 0.31 -1.86
N GLU A 62 -13.85 0.64 -1.52
CA GLU A 62 -14.19 1.74 -0.61
C GLU A 62 -13.84 1.40 0.85
N GLU A 63 -13.83 0.12 1.22
CA GLU A 63 -13.40 -0.36 2.53
C GLU A 63 -11.86 -0.37 2.72
N MET A 64 -11.08 -0.12 1.66
CA MET A 64 -9.63 -0.06 1.76
C MET A 64 -9.18 1.20 2.53
N ASP A 65 -8.21 1.06 3.41
CA ASP A 65 -7.55 2.18 4.10
C ASP A 65 -6.56 2.92 3.19
N GLY A 66 -6.24 2.38 2.02
CA GLY A 66 -5.39 3.01 1.05
C GLY A 66 -5.10 2.16 -0.19
N ALA A 67 -4.21 2.69 -1.03
CA ALA A 67 -3.80 2.09 -2.28
C ALA A 67 -2.30 2.33 -2.53
N LEU A 68 -1.61 1.27 -2.95
CA LEU A 68 -0.21 1.33 -3.38
C LEU A 68 -0.12 1.20 -4.90
N TYR A 69 0.30 2.29 -5.55
CA TYR A 69 0.57 2.34 -6.97
C TYR A 69 2.06 2.08 -7.17
N ALA A 70 2.43 1.09 -7.98
CA ALA A 70 3.83 0.82 -8.27
C ALA A 70 3.98 0.35 -9.71
N ASP A 71 5.07 0.77 -10.34
CA ASP A 71 5.48 0.27 -11.65
C ASP A 71 6.60 -0.78 -11.50
N ARG A 72 7.03 -1.39 -12.61
CA ARG A 72 8.07 -2.42 -12.60
C ARG A 72 9.44 -1.85 -12.30
N GLU A 73 9.77 -0.67 -12.81
CA GLU A 73 11.07 -0.02 -12.59
C GLU A 73 10.92 1.44 -12.16
N GLY A 74 9.68 1.94 -12.14
CA GLY A 74 9.35 3.29 -11.70
C GLY A 74 9.12 3.38 -10.19
N PRO A 75 8.92 4.61 -9.69
CA PRO A 75 8.64 4.86 -8.29
C PRO A 75 7.32 4.24 -7.87
N ALA A 76 7.21 3.92 -6.58
CA ALA A 76 5.97 3.50 -5.95
C ALA A 76 5.37 4.66 -5.16
N ARG A 77 4.07 4.89 -5.34
CA ARG A 77 3.27 5.89 -4.63
C ARG A 77 2.27 5.18 -3.73
N LEU A 78 2.42 5.37 -2.43
CA LEU A 78 1.46 4.95 -1.42
C LEU A 78 0.53 6.11 -1.09
N VAL A 79 -0.78 5.85 -1.12
CA VAL A 79 -1.83 6.78 -0.69
C VAL A 79 -2.66 6.12 0.40
N LEU A 80 -2.76 6.74 1.57
CA LEU A 80 -3.57 6.29 2.70
C LEU A 80 -4.67 7.31 2.99
N ASN A 81 -5.83 6.80 3.40
CA ASN A 81 -7.01 7.59 3.77
C ASN A 81 -6.88 8.28 5.13
N HIS A 82 -5.93 7.82 5.94
CA HIS A 82 -5.63 8.29 7.29
C HIS A 82 -4.13 8.39 7.49
N VAL A 83 -3.71 9.30 8.38
CA VAL A 83 -2.30 9.40 8.79
C VAL A 83 -1.92 8.09 9.51
N PRO A 84 -0.78 7.46 9.15
CA PRO A 84 -0.34 6.24 9.80
C PRO A 84 -0.02 6.49 11.27
N THR A 85 -0.78 5.85 12.16
CA THR A 85 -0.45 5.82 13.59
C THR A 85 0.59 4.72 13.81
N ASN A 86 1.83 5.12 14.13
CA ASN A 86 2.87 4.17 14.54
C ASN A 86 2.47 3.55 15.88
N GLN A 87 2.26 2.24 15.93
CA GLN A 87 2.14 1.51 17.20
C GLN A 87 3.54 1.24 17.80
N GLY A 88 4.33 2.31 17.92
CA GLY A 88 5.68 2.29 18.47
C GLY A 88 5.86 3.22 19.69
N GLU A 89 4.79 3.82 20.20
CA GLU A 89 4.79 4.46 21.52
C GLU A 89 4.60 3.35 22.56
N THR A 90 5.71 2.69 22.91
CA THR A 90 5.81 1.99 24.19
C THR A 90 6.06 3.07 25.24
N GLU A 91 5.13 3.17 26.18
CA GLU A 91 5.25 3.90 27.45
C GLU A 91 6.50 3.49 28.25
#